data_AF-A0A929JQT9-F1
#
_entry.id   AF-A0A929JQT9-F1
#
_cell.length_a   1.000
_cell.length_b   1.000
_cell.length_c   1.000
_cell.angle_alpha   90.00
_cell.angle_beta   90.00
_cell.angle_gamma   90.00
#
_symmetry.space_group_name_H-M   'P 1'
#
loop_
_entity.id
_entity.type
_entity.pdbx_description
1 polymer ?
#
loop_
_entity_poly.entity_id
_entity_poly.type
_entity_poly.pdbx_seq_one_letter_code
_entity_poly.pdbx_strand_id
1 'polypeptide(L)'
;MGEEKKVKDIMAHIDEYEKVDTEAPLCDVLAILKKNHENIKACVVGKYHKTLFVTDASNQIVGKLSIYDLIRSLVPESAKKTEFSRMYYRTLSSRALEVADEVGAVQERFRWLHSTFLDLVKQETQKKVKEVMSPIHPVLVEDDSINKA
;
A
#
# COMPACT_ATOMS: atom_id res chain seq x y z
N MET A 1 8.82 -6.45 -42.22
CA MET A 1 8.04 -6.78 -41.02
C MET A 1 8.93 -6.51 -39.83
N GLY A 2 8.55 -5.61 -38.91
CA GLY A 2 9.36 -5.34 -37.72
C GLY A 2 9.36 -6.54 -36.79
N GLU A 3 10.47 -6.80 -36.10
CA GLU A 3 10.57 -7.86 -35.09
C GLU A 3 9.47 -7.68 -34.03
N GLU A 4 8.84 -8.78 -33.64
CA GLU A 4 7.82 -8.79 -32.60
C GLU A 4 8.48 -8.48 -31.25
N LYS A 5 8.12 -7.35 -30.65
CA LYS A 5 8.66 -6.93 -29.35
C LYS A 5 8.20 -7.90 -28.25
N LYS A 6 9.13 -8.22 -27.35
CA LYS A 6 8.91 -9.06 -26.17
C LYS A 6 8.70 -8.21 -24.92
N VAL A 7 8.20 -8.84 -23.86
CA VAL A 7 8.02 -8.20 -22.54
C VAL A 7 9.32 -7.56 -22.04
N LYS A 8 10.46 -8.27 -22.14
CA LYS A 8 11.78 -7.75 -21.73
C LYS A 8 12.25 -6.52 -22.51
N ASP A 9 11.71 -6.28 -23.70
CA ASP A 9 12.08 -5.13 -24.53
C ASP A 9 11.35 -3.85 -24.07
N ILE A 10 10.38 -3.97 -23.15
CA ILE A 10 9.54 -2.87 -22.68
C ILE A 10 9.64 -2.67 -21.16
N MET A 11 9.65 -3.76 -20.38
CA MET A 11 9.64 -3.66 -18.93
C MET A 11 10.97 -3.12 -18.39
N ALA A 12 10.90 -2.32 -17.32
CA ALA A 12 12.08 -1.91 -16.57
C ALA A 12 12.67 -3.13 -15.83
N HIS A 13 13.99 -3.19 -15.76
CA HIS A 13 14.66 -4.29 -15.07
C HIS A 13 14.34 -4.25 -13.58
N ILE A 14 14.16 -5.41 -12.96
CA ILE A 14 13.67 -5.49 -11.58
C ILE A 14 14.63 -4.87 -10.55
N ASP A 15 15.93 -4.85 -10.88
CA ASP A 15 16.97 -4.24 -10.05
C ASP A 15 16.99 -2.71 -10.11
N GLU A 16 16.22 -2.10 -11.01
CA GLU A 16 16.02 -0.64 -11.04
C GLU A 16 15.06 -0.17 -9.95
N TYR A 17 14.29 -1.09 -9.39
CA TYR A 17 13.33 -0.80 -8.33
C TYR A 17 13.99 -0.91 -6.96
N GLU A 18 13.68 0.06 -6.10
CA GLU A 18 14.02 0.00 -4.69
C GLU A 18 13.28 -1.16 -4.00
N LYS A 19 13.98 -1.84 -3.09
CA LYS A 19 13.49 -3.00 -2.35
C LYS A 19 13.46 -2.68 -0.85
N VAL A 20 12.49 -3.24 -0.13
CA VAL A 20 12.36 -3.09 1.31
C VAL A 20 11.98 -4.43 1.96
N ASP A 21 12.49 -4.69 3.16
CA ASP A 21 12.18 -5.92 3.89
C ASP A 21 10.73 -5.94 4.42
N THR A 22 10.11 -7.12 4.45
CA THR A 22 8.75 -7.33 4.99
C THR A 22 8.54 -6.83 6.42
N GLU A 23 9.57 -6.93 7.26
CA GLU A 23 9.54 -6.55 8.67
C GLU A 23 9.96 -5.09 8.90
N ALA A 24 10.43 -4.39 7.87
CA ALA A 24 10.80 -2.98 7.97
C ALA A 24 9.58 -2.13 8.35
N PRO A 25 9.78 -1.06 9.13
CA PRO A 25 8.72 -0.10 9.42
C PRO A 25 8.40 0.77 8.19
N LEU A 26 7.14 1.20 8.08
CA LEU A 26 6.66 2.05 6.98
C LEU A 26 7.44 3.37 6.86
N CYS A 27 8.02 3.88 7.95
CA CYS A 27 8.87 5.07 7.90
C CYS A 27 10.10 4.92 6.99
N ASP A 28 10.66 3.71 6.86
CA ASP A 28 11.82 3.47 6.01
C ASP A 28 11.45 3.60 4.53
N VAL A 29 10.26 3.13 4.16
CA VAL A 29 9.68 3.32 2.83
C VAL A 29 9.50 4.82 2.53
N LEU A 30 8.97 5.58 3.49
CA LEU A 30 8.81 7.03 3.33
C LEU A 30 10.15 7.75 3.20
N ALA A 31 11.20 7.29 3.91
CA ALA A 31 12.54 7.84 3.79
C ALA A 31 13.13 7.63 2.39
N ILE A 32 12.98 6.43 1.81
CA ILE A 32 13.39 6.13 0.44
C ILE A 32 12.66 7.05 -0.55
N LEU A 33 11.33 7.14 -0.44
CA LEU A 33 10.52 7.99 -1.32
C LEU A 33 10.87 9.47 -1.20
N LYS A 34 11.15 9.95 0.02
CA LYS A 34 11.60 11.32 0.26
C LYS A 34 12.95 11.59 -0.42
N LYS A 35 13.93 10.69 -0.24
CA LYS A 35 15.24 10.78 -0.89
C LYS A 35 15.10 10.82 -2.41
N ASN A 36 14.26 9.95 -2.98
CA ASN A 36 13.98 9.92 -4.42
C ASN A 36 13.36 11.24 -4.90
N HIS A 37 12.41 11.79 -4.15
CA HIS A 37 11.80 13.09 -4.47
C HIS A 37 12.80 14.25 -4.40
N GLU A 38 13.68 14.25 -3.40
CA GLU A 38 14.75 15.25 -3.28
C GLU A 38 15.73 15.18 -4.45
N ASN A 39 16.11 13.96 -4.87
CA ASN A 39 16.97 13.75 -6.03
C ASN A 39 16.31 14.23 -7.34
N ILE A 40 15.01 13.95 -7.52
CA ILE A 40 14.24 14.45 -8.67
C ILE A 40 14.23 15.98 -8.68
N LYS A 41 13.98 16.61 -7.54
CA LYS A 41 13.98 18.09 -7.41
C LYS A 41 15.35 18.70 -7.69
N ALA A 42 16.42 18.01 -7.32
CA ALA A 42 17.80 18.41 -7.59
C ALA A 42 18.26 18.07 -9.02
N CYS A 43 17.37 17.56 -9.88
CA CYS A 43 17.68 17.13 -11.25
C CYS A 43 18.81 16.10 -11.33
N VAL A 44 18.96 15.26 -10.30
CA VAL A 44 19.94 14.17 -10.30
C VAL A 44 19.46 13.09 -11.25
N VAL A 45 20.27 12.76 -12.27
CA VAL A 45 19.94 11.70 -13.24
C VAL A 45 19.84 10.36 -12.51
N GLY A 46 18.72 9.67 -12.66
CA GLY A 46 18.47 8.38 -12.04
C GLY A 46 17.07 7.85 -12.39
N LYS A 47 16.83 6.58 -12.06
CA LYS A 47 15.52 5.93 -12.22
C LYS A 47 14.84 5.90 -10.86
N TYR A 48 13.80 6.71 -10.69
CA TYR A 48 13.10 6.86 -9.43
C TYR A 48 11.67 6.35 -9.56
N HIS A 49 11.45 5.12 -9.13
CA HIS A 49 10.12 4.53 -9.12
C HIS A 49 9.35 4.94 -7.86
N LYS A 50 8.04 5.15 -8.02
CA LYS A 50 7.09 5.42 -6.92
C LYS A 50 6.59 4.13 -6.26
N THR A 51 6.89 2.99 -6.86
CA THR A 51 6.56 1.66 -6.37
C THR A 51 7.85 1.01 -5.88
N LEU A 52 7.80 0.40 -4.70
CA LEU A 52 8.88 -0.40 -4.14
C LEU A 52 8.47 -1.87 -4.15
N PHE A 53 9.44 -2.76 -4.34
CA PHE A 53 9.24 -4.19 -4.12
C PHE A 53 9.51 -4.54 -2.67
N VAL A 54 8.74 -5.50 -2.15
CA VAL A 54 8.90 -6.00 -0.79
C VAL A 54 9.52 -7.37 -0.85
N THR A 55 10.60 -7.56 -0.12
CA THR A 55 11.36 -8.80 -0.06
C THR A 55 11.24 -9.48 1.30
N ASP A 56 11.23 -10.81 1.30
CA ASP A 56 11.34 -11.60 2.52
C ASP A 56 12.81 -11.75 2.99
N ALA A 57 13.01 -12.49 4.08
CA ALA A 57 14.33 -12.78 4.64
C ALA A 57 15.27 -13.56 3.69
N SER A 58 14.73 -14.19 2.63
CA SER A 58 15.49 -14.88 1.58
C SER A 58 15.74 -13.98 0.37
N ASN A 59 15.47 -12.67 0.50
CA ASN A 59 15.55 -11.67 -0.55
C ASN A 59 14.65 -11.97 -1.77
N GLN A 60 13.60 -12.76 -1.59
CA GLN A 60 12.61 -13.04 -2.62
C GLN A 60 11.51 -11.98 -2.60
N ILE A 61 11.07 -11.53 -3.76
CA ILE A 61 10.01 -10.52 -3.86
C ILE A 61 8.67 -11.18 -3.57
N VAL A 62 8.03 -10.75 -2.49
CA VAL A 62 6.74 -11.29 -2.00
C VAL A 62 5.60 -10.29 -2.13
N GLY A 63 5.91 -9.02 -2.37
CA GLY A 63 4.91 -7.97 -2.47
C GLY A 63 5.41 -6.72 -3.18
N LYS A 64 4.50 -5.77 -3.33
CA LYS A 64 4.78 -4.43 -3.82
C LYS A 64 4.08 -3.41 -2.95
N LEU A 65 4.66 -2.23 -2.89
CA LEU A 65 4.10 -1.09 -2.18
C LEU A 65 4.07 0.10 -3.13
N SER A 66 2.86 0.54 -3.45
CA SER A 66 2.57 1.69 -4.29
C SER A 66 2.07 2.88 -3.46
N ILE A 67 1.95 4.05 -4.08
CA ILE A 67 1.33 5.23 -3.44
C ILE A 67 -0.10 4.91 -2.97
N TYR A 68 -0.83 4.06 -3.68
CA TYR A 68 -2.17 3.64 -3.25
C TYR A 68 -2.13 2.89 -1.91
N ASP A 69 -1.20 1.94 -1.77
CA ASP A 69 -1.04 1.15 -0.54
C ASP A 69 -0.66 2.05 0.64
N LEU A 70 0.22 3.05 0.40
CA LEU A 70 0.59 4.07 1.39
C LEU A 70 -0.58 4.91 1.85
N ILE A 71 -1.39 5.44 0.93
CA ILE A 71 -2.54 6.27 1.32
C ILE A 71 -3.58 5.41 2.05
N ARG A 72 -3.81 4.19 1.57
CA ARG A 72 -4.73 3.24 2.20
C ARG A 72 -4.27 2.84 3.60
N SER A 73 -2.96 2.73 3.86
CA SER A 73 -2.46 2.34 5.18
C SER A 73 -2.70 3.37 6.26
N LEU A 74 -2.76 4.66 5.89
CA LEU A 74 -3.07 5.76 6.80
C LEU A 74 -4.51 5.74 7.32
N VAL A 75 -5.40 5.01 6.63
CA VAL A 75 -6.75 4.76 7.13
C VAL A 75 -6.64 3.74 8.26
N PRO A 76 -7.10 4.04 9.49
CA PRO A 76 -7.03 3.09 10.59
C PRO A 76 -7.81 1.80 10.28
N GLU A 77 -7.36 0.66 10.82
CA GLU A 77 -7.99 -0.65 10.56
C GLU A 77 -9.46 -0.71 10.99
N SER A 78 -9.82 0.00 12.07
CA SER A 78 -11.21 0.15 12.52
C SER A 78 -12.12 0.76 11.45
N ALA A 79 -11.57 1.64 10.60
CA ALA A 79 -12.30 2.27 9.50
C ALA A 79 -12.42 1.36 8.26
N LYS A 80 -11.45 0.47 8.03
CA LYS A 80 -11.42 -0.46 6.88
C LYS A 80 -12.40 -1.62 7.02
N LYS A 81 -12.76 -2.02 8.24
CA LYS A 81 -13.73 -3.10 8.50
C LYS A 81 -15.15 -2.66 8.12
N THR A 82 -15.63 -3.14 6.98
CA THR A 82 -17.02 -3.01 6.53
C THR A 82 -17.87 -4.18 7.07
N GLU A 83 -17.78 -4.48 8.37
CA GLU A 83 -18.54 -5.59 8.98
C GLU A 83 -19.90 -5.19 9.58
N PHE A 84 -20.43 -4.02 9.25
CA PHE A 84 -21.85 -3.75 9.47
C PHE A 84 -22.61 -3.95 8.17
N SER A 85 -22.82 -5.23 7.88
CA SER A 85 -23.61 -5.69 6.75
C SER A 85 -25.03 -5.09 6.81
N ARG A 86 -25.62 -4.86 5.64
CA ARG A 86 -27.03 -4.51 5.41
C ARG A 86 -28.06 -5.32 6.24
N MET A 87 -27.64 -6.45 6.80
CA MET A 87 -28.44 -7.35 7.64
C MET A 87 -28.62 -6.84 9.08
N TYR A 88 -27.67 -6.06 9.61
CA TYR A 88 -27.67 -5.57 11.00
C TYR A 88 -28.71 -4.46 11.24
N TYR A 89 -28.95 -3.61 10.23
CA TYR A 89 -29.97 -2.56 10.28
C TYR A 89 -31.42 -3.08 10.36
N ARG A 90 -31.65 -4.40 10.16
CA ARG A 90 -32.98 -5.01 10.14
C ARG A 90 -33.46 -5.54 11.50
N THR A 91 -32.62 -5.58 12.54
CA THR A 91 -32.91 -6.32 13.78
C THR A 91 -32.90 -5.48 15.07
N LEU A 92 -32.81 -4.15 15.00
CA LEU A 92 -32.58 -3.31 16.18
C LEU A 92 -33.84 -3.00 17.01
N SER A 93 -34.06 -3.79 18.07
CA SER A 93 -34.76 -3.34 19.28
C SER A 93 -34.10 -3.88 20.58
N SER A 94 -33.25 -3.07 21.24
CA SER A 94 -33.33 -2.71 22.66
C SER A 94 -32.44 -1.48 22.92
N ARG A 95 -33.06 -0.29 22.92
CA ARG A 95 -32.39 0.99 22.65
C ARG A 95 -31.97 1.72 23.94
N ALA A 96 -30.68 1.66 24.29
CA ALA A 96 -29.93 2.76 24.92
C ALA A 96 -28.45 2.39 25.09
N LEU A 97 -28.15 1.21 25.66
CA LEU A 97 -26.78 0.74 25.86
C LEU A 97 -26.12 0.31 24.55
N GLU A 98 -26.84 -0.46 23.73
CA GLU A 98 -26.38 -0.91 22.40
C GLU A 98 -26.14 0.28 21.47
N VAL A 99 -26.97 1.33 21.55
CA VAL A 99 -26.77 2.57 20.78
C VAL A 99 -25.53 3.32 21.25
N ALA A 100 -25.20 3.32 22.54
CA ALA A 100 -24.00 3.99 23.04
C ALA A 100 -22.72 3.29 22.60
N ASP A 101 -22.70 1.95 22.64
CA ASP A 101 -21.58 1.15 22.14
C ASP A 101 -21.44 1.25 20.61
N GLU A 102 -22.55 1.24 19.87
CA GLU A 102 -22.56 1.45 18.42
C GLU A 102 -22.13 2.88 18.04
N VAL A 103 -22.63 3.89 18.74
CA VAL A 103 -22.23 5.29 18.55
C VAL A 103 -20.76 5.47 18.91
N GLY A 104 -20.26 4.81 19.96
CA GLY A 104 -18.85 4.81 20.33
C GLY A 104 -17.97 4.17 19.26
N ALA A 105 -18.37 3.01 18.71
CA ALA A 105 -17.66 2.34 17.62
C ALA A 105 -17.68 3.16 16.33
N VAL A 106 -18.81 3.79 16.01
CA VAL A 106 -18.95 4.72 14.88
C VAL A 106 -18.09 5.97 15.10
N GLN A 107 -18.11 6.58 16.28
CA GLN A 107 -17.29 7.74 16.61
C GLN A 107 -15.79 7.42 16.56
N GLU A 108 -15.35 6.28 17.08
CA GLU A 108 -13.97 5.79 16.94
C GLU A 108 -13.61 5.60 15.46
N ARG A 109 -14.53 5.00 14.69
CA ARG A 109 -14.36 4.78 13.25
C ARG A 109 -14.31 6.07 12.44
N PHE A 110 -14.90 7.16 12.91
CA PHE A 110 -14.90 8.45 12.23
C PHE A 110 -13.95 9.48 12.86
N ARG A 111 -13.32 9.16 13.99
CA ARG A 111 -12.35 10.04 14.68
C ARG A 111 -11.17 10.42 13.78
N TRP A 112 -10.74 9.51 12.91
CA TRP A 112 -9.67 9.77 11.95
C TRP A 112 -10.05 10.81 10.89
N LEU A 113 -11.35 11.03 10.61
CA LEU A 113 -11.79 12.13 9.74
C LEU A 113 -11.51 13.51 10.35
N HIS A 114 -11.40 13.57 11.68
CA HIS A 114 -11.04 14.78 12.42
C HIS A 114 -9.54 14.87 12.72
N SER A 115 -8.75 13.86 12.32
CA SER A 115 -7.29 13.86 12.46
C SER A 115 -6.66 14.53 11.25
N THR A 116 -5.52 15.20 11.44
CA THR A 116 -4.78 15.73 10.29
C THR A 116 -4.04 14.60 9.58
N PHE A 117 -3.67 14.82 8.32
CA PHE A 117 -2.83 13.88 7.58
C PHE A 117 -1.53 13.55 8.33
N LEU A 118 -0.91 14.55 8.99
CA LEU A 118 0.32 14.35 9.75
C LEU A 118 0.11 13.48 10.98
N ASP A 119 -1.05 13.57 11.63
CA ASP A 119 -1.37 12.74 12.79
C ASP A 119 -1.53 11.27 12.37
N LEU A 120 -2.23 11.03 11.26
CA LEU A 120 -2.38 9.69 10.69
C LEU A 120 -1.03 9.09 10.28
N VAL A 121 -0.16 9.89 9.64
CA VAL A 121 1.20 9.43 9.31
C VAL A 121 1.96 9.06 10.57
N LYS A 122 2.01 9.94 11.59
CA LYS A 122 2.73 9.65 12.83
C LYS A 122 2.25 8.36 13.50
N GLN A 123 0.93 8.17 13.57
CA GLN A 123 0.33 7.00 14.20
C GLN A 123 0.67 5.70 13.44
N GLU A 124 0.63 5.72 12.11
CA GLU A 124 0.66 4.51 11.29
C GLU A 124 2.07 4.20 10.73
N THR A 125 3.05 5.10 10.88
CA THR A 125 4.44 4.94 10.35
C THR A 125 5.23 3.76 10.91
N GLN A 126 4.87 3.27 12.10
CA GLN A 126 5.57 2.15 12.73
C GLN A 126 5.04 0.77 12.31
N LYS A 127 3.98 0.74 11.49
CA LYS A 127 3.47 -0.52 10.93
C LYS A 127 4.53 -1.19 10.08
N LYS A 128 4.56 -2.51 10.16
CA LYS A 128 5.44 -3.31 9.30
C LYS A 128 4.95 -3.25 7.87
N VAL A 129 5.87 -3.23 6.91
CA VAL A 129 5.56 -3.18 5.48
C VAL A 129 4.64 -4.33 5.07
N LYS A 130 4.81 -5.54 5.61
CA LYS A 130 3.95 -6.69 5.31
C LYS A 130 2.46 -6.49 5.62
N GLU A 131 2.13 -5.59 6.54
CA GLU A 131 0.74 -5.29 6.93
C GLU A 131 0.06 -4.31 5.96
N VAL A 132 0.86 -3.66 5.11
CA VAL A 132 0.42 -2.58 4.21
C VAL A 132 0.54 -2.98 2.75
N MET A 133 1.56 -3.77 2.41
CA MET A 133 1.88 -4.13 1.03
C MET A 133 0.73 -4.89 0.35
N SER A 134 0.70 -4.78 -0.97
CA SER A 134 -0.09 -5.66 -1.82
C SER A 134 0.75 -6.88 -2.24
N PRO A 135 0.22 -8.12 -2.18
CA PRO A 135 0.94 -9.29 -2.69
C PRO A 135 1.14 -9.19 -4.20
N ILE A 136 2.22 -9.79 -4.71
CA ILE A 136 2.46 -9.90 -6.15
C ILE A 136 2.25 -11.33 -6.63
N HIS A 137 1.77 -11.46 -7.86
CA HIS A 137 1.64 -12.72 -8.56
C HIS A 137 2.25 -12.51 -9.94
N PRO A 138 3.41 -13.10 -10.26
CA PRO A 138 4.01 -12.98 -11.59
C PRO A 138 3.08 -13.64 -12.62
N VAL A 139 2.63 -12.87 -13.61
CA VAL A 139 1.75 -13.36 -14.69
C VAL A 139 2.50 -13.44 -16.03
N LEU A 140 3.59 -12.69 -16.18
CA LEU A 140 4.33 -12.53 -17.44
C LEU A 140 5.72 -13.16 -17.35
N VAL A 141 6.17 -13.74 -18.47
CA VAL A 141 7.53 -14.25 -18.67
C VAL A 141 8.27 -13.34 -19.64
N GLU A 142 9.58 -13.16 -19.45
CA GLU A 142 10.40 -12.21 -20.22
C GLU A 142 10.33 -12.36 -21.74
N ASP A 143 10.18 -13.60 -22.21
CA ASP A 143 10.12 -13.95 -23.64
C ASP A 143 8.72 -13.94 -24.23
N ASP A 144 7.68 -13.62 -23.44
CA ASP A 144 6.31 -13.48 -23.94
C ASP A 144 6.23 -12.35 -24.98
N SER A 145 5.45 -12.58 -26.03
CA SER A 145 5.06 -11.52 -26.97
C SER A 145 4.05 -10.60 -26.29
N ILE A 146 4.21 -9.29 -26.50
CA ILE A 146 3.28 -8.27 -25.98
C ILE A 146 1.84 -8.51 -26.46
N ASN A 147 1.65 -9.12 -27.63
CA ASN A 147 0.31 -9.34 -28.19
C ASN A 147 -0.44 -10.51 -27.53
N LYS A 148 0.21 -11.27 -26.64
CA LYS A 148 -0.36 -12.44 -25.95
C LYS A 148 -0.45 -12.28 -24.43
N ALA A 149 -0.02 -11.14 -23.89
CA ALA A 149 0.01 -10.79 -22.48
C ALA A 149 -1.28 -10.11 -22.00
#